data_AF-A0A958G021-F1
#
_entry.id   AF-A0A958G021-F1
#
_cell.length_a   1.000
_cell.length_b   1.000
_cell.length_c   1.000
_cell.angle_alpha   90.00
_cell.angle_beta   90.00
_cell.angle_gamma   90.00
#
_symmetry.space_group_name_H-M   'P 1'
#
loop_
_entity.id
_entity.type
_entity.pdbx_description
1 polymer ?
#
loop_
_entity_poly.entity_id
_entity_poly.type
_entity_poly.pdbx_seq_one_letter_code
_entity_poly.pdbx_strand_id
1 'polypeptide(L)' 'MFDLIVPVYNSLQHARACLRSIREHSHLPFHLYVIDDCSHD' A
#
# COMPACT_ATOMS: atom_id res chain seq x y z
N MET A 1 -0.48 17.64 2.39
CA MET A 1 -0.82 16.64 1.36
C MET A 1 0.48 16.03 0.90
N PHE A 2 0.57 14.71 0.88
CA PHE A 2 1.79 13.97 0.55
C PHE A 2 1.45 12.71 -0.23
N ASP A 3 2.46 12.14 -0.89
CA ASP A 3 2.34 10.91 -1.66
C ASP A 3 2.95 9.75 -0.89
N LEU A 4 2.25 8.63 -0.85
CA LEU A 4 2.69 7.39 -0.22
C LEU A 4 2.84 6.31 -1.31
N ILE A 5 4.07 5.83 -1.50
CA ILE A 5 4.42 4.87 -2.56
C ILE A 5 4.76 3.54 -1.90
N VAL A 6 4.04 2.48 -2.26
CA VAL A 6 4.19 1.13 -1.69
C VAL A 6 4.49 0.14 -2.81
N PRO A 7 5.76 -0.26 -3.00
CA PRO A 7 6.10 -1.37 -3.87
C PRO A 7 5.66 -2.69 -3.24
N VAL A 8 5.13 -3.60 -4.05
CA VAL A 8 4.65 -4.92 -3.63
C VAL A 8 5.23 -5.97 -4.58
N TYR A 9 5.77 -7.04 -4.01
CA TYR A 9 6.22 -8.21 -4.76
C TYR A 9 5.91 -9.49 -3.98
N ASN A 10 5.14 -10.41 -4.56
CA ASN A 10 4.80 -11.73 -4.00
C ASN A 10 4.40 -11.71 -2.51
N SER A 11 3.58 -10.73 -2.12
CA SER A 11 3.29 -10.41 -0.73
C SER A 11 1.83 -10.05 -0.48
N LEU A 12 0.88 -10.69 -1.17
CA LEU A 12 -0.54 -10.30 -1.14
C LEU A 12 -1.11 -10.15 0.29
N GLN A 13 -0.84 -11.13 1.17
CA GLN A 13 -1.34 -11.10 2.55
C GLN A 13 -0.78 -9.91 3.36
N HIS A 14 0.50 -9.59 3.20
CA HIS A 14 1.16 -8.50 3.92
C HIS A 14 0.77 -7.15 3.34
N ALA A 15 0.73 -7.04 2.01
CA ALA A 15 0.26 -5.86 1.30
C ALA A 15 -1.17 -5.50 1.76
N ARG A 16 -2.07 -6.49 1.83
CA ARG A 16 -3.44 -6.27 2.30
C ARG A 16 -3.49 -5.75 3.74
N ALA A 17 -2.69 -6.31 4.65
CA ALA A 17 -2.62 -5.86 6.04
C ALA A 17 -2.05 -4.43 6.14
N CYS A 18 -1.01 -4.13 5.37
CA CYS A 18 -0.39 -2.80 5.29
C CYS A 18 -1.39 -1.75 4.78
N LEU A 19 -2.04 -1.99 3.65
CA LEU A 19 -3.01 -1.07 3.06
C LEU A 19 -4.22 -0.84 3.98
N ARG A 20 -4.67 -1.87 4.69
CA ARG A 20 -5.71 -1.72 5.72
C ARG A 20 -5.25 -0.81 6.85
N SER A 21 -4.04 -1.01 7.36
CA SER A 21 -3.47 -0.18 8.42
C SER A 21 -3.36 1.30 8.01
N ILE A 22 -2.86 1.56 6.79
CA ILE A 22 -2.77 2.91 6.22
C ILE A 22 -4.16 3.56 6.19
N ARG A 23 -5.17 2.85 5.68
CA ARG A 23 -6.55 3.35 5.58
C ARG A 23 -7.18 3.65 6.94
N GLU A 24 -6.88 2.84 7.96
CA GLU A 24 -7.47 2.96 9.30
C GLU A 24 -6.82 4.07 10.16
N HIS A 25 -5.54 4.38 9.93
CA HIS A 25 -4.76 5.25 10.83
C HIS A 25 -4.23 6.54 10.18
N SER A 26 -4.46 6.74 8.88
CA SER A 26 -4.02 7.95 8.19
C SER A 26 -5.16 8.96 8.08
N HIS A 27 -5.11 10.02 8.88
CA HIS A 27 -6.18 11.05 8.96
C HIS A 27 -5.93 12.29 8.11
N LEU A 28 -4.73 12.43 7.53
CA LEU A 28 -4.39 13.51 6.62
C LEU A 28 -4.70 13.11 5.17
N PRO A 29 -5.01 14.05 4.26
CA PRO A 29 -5.13 13.74 2.84
C PRO A 29 -3.79 13.33 2.22
N PHE A 30 -3.78 12.20 1.50
CA PHE A 30 -2.65 11.68 0.74
C PHE A 30 -3.10 11.02 -0.57
N HIS A 31 -2.16 10.86 -1.50
CA HIS A 31 -2.31 9.92 -2.60
C HIS A 31 -1.57 8.62 -2.26
N LEU A 32 -2.15 7.50 -2.67
CA LEU A 32 -1.58 6.18 -2.44
C LEU A 32 -1.30 5.52 -3.79
N TYR A 33 -0.03 5.21 -4.03
CA TYR A 33 0.42 4.48 -5.20
C TYR A 33 0.89 3.10 -4.76
N VAL A 34 0.19 2.07 -5.21
CA VAL A 34 0.60 0.68 -5.02
C VAL A 34 1.23 0.22 -6.31
N ILE A 35 2.52 -0.12 -6.26
CA ILE A 35 3.30 -0.52 -7.44
C ILE A 35 3.54 -2.02 -7.31
N ASP A 36 2.85 -2.81 -8.12
CA ASP A 36 3.12 -4.24 -8.24
C ASP A 36 4.36 -4.46 -9.11
N ASP A 37 5.36 -5.16 -8.58
CA ASP A 37 6.61 -5.49 -9.26
C ASP A 37 6.52 -6.85 -9.98
N CYS A 38 5.46 -7.03 -10.77
CA CYS A 38 5.13 -8.28 -11.46
C CYS A 38 5.02 -9.47 -10.49
N SER A 39 4.11 -9.38 -9.51
CA SER A 39 3.85 -10.50 -8.60
C SER A 39 3.20 -11.69 -9.33
N HIS A 40 3.43 -12.89 -8.80
CA HIS A 40 2.94 -14.17 -9.34
C HIS A 40 2.18 -15.00 -8.28
N ASP A 41 1.97 -14.44 -7.09
CA ASP A 41 1.25 -15.07 -5.96
C ASP A 41 -0.27 -14.86 -5.99
#